data_AF-A0A7J9S9J6-F1
#
_entry.id   AF-A0A7J9S9J6-F1
#
_cell.length_a   1.000
_cell.length_b   1.000
_cell.length_c   1.000
_cell.angle_alpha   90.00
_cell.angle_beta   90.00
_cell.angle_gamma   90.00
#
_symmetry.space_group_name_H-M   'P 1'
#
loop_
_entity.id
_entity.type
_entity.pdbx_description
1 polymer ?
#
loop_
_entity_poly.entity_id
_entity_poly.type
_entity_poly.pdbx_seq_one_letter_code
_entity_poly.pdbx_strand_id
1 'polypeptide(L)'
;MFFENYVFGPLKYGLSDLSKLLKGGVYYGVSIFLLILGIFLALYPYASMNLHIFGTATNSLVFAVVALLLSVLGLGLLIVLNGYILKMIKLSLEKSLELPEWANYWDLLKNGVVFTLGIAVIAVFGTILQNIMTYFGNDSIASIVLSMIIQLIISLYIPLSVVNFAHEDNFGAFFDIPKIFKMMSFEYLGMFIVVSIISILLMIIPMILVIFPLIGFFGMNMYTGPKMLFIASPLLLVVALFAFIVFSIVAVYVSFYSYRAYTNYFVSKNLEKIEEFNHEL
;
A
#
# COMPACT_ATOMS: atom_id res chain seq x y z
N MET A 1 -26.17 5.11 10.29
CA MET A 1 -25.06 4.31 10.86
C MET A 1 -23.95 4.03 9.85
N PHE A 2 -24.26 3.64 8.60
CA PHE A 2 -23.25 3.30 7.58
C PHE A 2 -22.08 4.31 7.46
N PHE A 3 -22.37 5.59 7.20
CA PHE A 3 -21.32 6.61 7.06
C PHE A 3 -20.53 6.83 8.36
N GLU A 4 -21.16 6.72 9.53
CA GLU A 4 -20.43 6.85 10.79
C GLU A 4 -19.46 5.69 10.98
N ASN A 5 -19.89 4.46 10.67
CA ASN A 5 -19.10 3.26 10.87
C ASN A 5 -17.98 3.09 9.84
N TYR A 6 -18.18 3.54 8.60
CA TYR A 6 -17.27 3.26 7.49
C TYR A 6 -16.60 4.49 6.88
N VAL A 7 -17.03 5.71 7.26
CA VAL A 7 -16.47 6.97 6.76
C VAL A 7 -15.98 7.84 7.90
N PHE A 8 -16.88 8.50 8.65
CA PHE A 8 -16.50 9.53 9.61
C PHE A 8 -15.73 8.98 10.81
N GLY A 9 -16.16 7.86 11.39
CA GLY A 9 -15.47 7.21 12.49
C GLY A 9 -14.05 6.77 12.09
N PRO A 10 -13.86 6.00 11.01
CA PRO A 10 -12.55 5.63 10.52
C PRO A 10 -11.63 6.81 10.15
N LEU A 11 -12.18 7.89 9.56
CA LEU A 11 -11.39 9.10 9.27
C LEU A 11 -10.90 9.78 10.56
N LYS A 12 -11.79 9.94 11.56
CA LYS A 12 -11.40 10.45 12.89
C LYS A 12 -10.35 9.56 13.54
N TYR A 13 -10.49 8.24 13.44
CA TYR A 13 -9.54 7.28 13.98
C TYR A 13 -8.14 7.46 13.39
N GLY A 14 -8.02 7.60 12.06
CA GLY A 14 -6.74 7.83 11.40
C GLY A 14 -6.06 9.15 11.79
N LEU A 15 -6.82 10.14 12.27
CA LEU A 15 -6.33 11.43 12.78
C LEU A 15 -6.24 11.51 14.31
N SER A 16 -6.53 10.42 15.03
CA SER A 16 -6.58 10.42 16.50
C SER A 16 -5.27 10.83 17.16
N ASP A 17 -4.13 10.52 16.51
CA ASP A 17 -2.79 10.91 16.97
C ASP A 17 -1.92 11.30 15.78
N LEU A 18 -1.72 12.61 15.61
CA LEU A 18 -0.90 13.17 14.53
C LEU A 18 0.57 12.76 14.64
N SER A 19 1.11 12.55 15.84
CA SER A 19 2.52 12.15 16.01
C SER A 19 2.74 10.75 15.45
N LYS A 20 1.84 9.82 15.76
CA LYS A 20 1.87 8.44 15.26
C LYS A 20 1.68 8.38 13.74
N LEU A 21 0.78 9.22 13.21
CA LEU A 21 0.58 9.35 11.77
C LEU A 21 1.82 9.89 11.05
N LEU A 22 2.42 10.97 11.57
CA LEU A 22 3.64 11.56 10.99
C LEU A 22 4.81 10.59 11.00
N LYS A 23 5.01 9.83 12.09
CA LYS A 23 6.02 8.77 12.15
C LYS A 23 5.79 7.74 11.06
N GLY A 24 4.56 7.23 10.92
CA GLY A 24 4.21 6.29 9.85
C GLY A 24 4.50 6.87 8.46
N GLY A 25 4.12 8.13 8.24
CA GLY A 25 4.40 8.85 6.98
C GLY A 25 5.89 8.96 6.67
N VAL A 26 6.74 9.18 7.68
CA VAL A 26 8.21 9.17 7.52
C VAL A 26 8.71 7.77 7.17
N TYR A 27 8.26 6.72 7.85
CA TYR A 27 8.62 5.33 7.52
C TYR A 27 8.23 4.99 6.08
N TYR A 28 7.00 5.33 5.67
CA TYR A 28 6.52 5.12 4.31
C TYR A 28 7.35 5.91 3.30
N GLY A 29 7.53 7.22 3.51
CA GLY A 29 8.26 8.08 2.58
C GLY A 29 9.71 7.65 2.40
N VAL A 30 10.43 7.40 3.50
CA VAL A 30 11.81 6.92 3.43
C VAL A 30 11.87 5.55 2.74
N SER A 31 10.94 4.63 3.05
CA SER A 31 10.90 3.31 2.41
C SER A 31 10.76 3.40 0.89
N ILE A 32 9.77 4.14 0.39
CA ILE A 32 9.51 4.32 -1.04
C ILE A 32 10.65 5.09 -1.71
N PHE A 33 11.19 6.12 -1.07
CA PHE A 33 12.34 6.86 -1.60
C PHE A 33 13.56 5.97 -1.79
N LEU A 34 13.90 5.14 -0.79
CA LEU A 34 15.03 4.19 -0.88
C LEU A 34 14.81 3.14 -1.96
N LEU A 35 13.57 2.65 -2.12
CA LEU A 35 13.22 1.70 -3.18
C LEU A 35 13.38 2.31 -4.58
N ILE A 36 12.85 3.52 -4.79
CA ILE A 36 12.99 4.24 -6.06
C ILE A 36 14.47 4.52 -6.36
N LEU A 37 15.23 4.98 -5.37
CA LEU A 37 16.65 5.25 -5.51
C LEU A 37 17.44 3.97 -5.83
N GLY A 38 17.11 2.85 -5.18
CA GLY A 38 17.69 1.54 -5.45
C GLY A 38 17.44 1.10 -6.90
N ILE A 39 16.19 1.19 -7.37
CA ILE A 39 15.85 0.88 -8.77
C ILE A 39 16.61 1.80 -9.73
N PHE A 40 16.64 3.10 -9.47
CA PHE A 40 17.36 4.06 -10.30
C PHE A 40 18.84 3.71 -10.41
N LEU A 41 19.51 3.42 -9.28
CA LEU A 41 20.93 3.05 -9.27
C LEU A 41 21.20 1.71 -9.94
N ALA A 42 20.27 0.75 -9.87
CA ALA A 42 20.40 -0.53 -10.56
C ALA A 42 20.31 -0.37 -12.09
N LEU A 43 19.46 0.55 -12.57
CA LEU A 43 19.28 0.82 -14.00
C LEU A 43 20.31 1.81 -14.56
N TYR A 44 20.95 2.61 -13.70
CA TYR A 44 21.87 3.67 -14.09
C TYR A 44 23.04 3.22 -15.00
N PRO A 45 23.76 2.12 -14.72
CA PRO A 45 24.83 1.66 -15.60
C PRO A 45 24.34 1.34 -17.02
N TYR A 46 23.19 0.67 -17.14
CA TYR A 46 22.58 0.34 -18.43
C TYR A 46 22.14 1.58 -19.21
N ALA A 47 21.52 2.55 -18.53
CA ALA A 47 21.12 3.82 -19.13
C ALA A 47 22.35 4.63 -19.59
N SER A 48 23.42 4.67 -18.79
CA SER A 48 24.65 5.40 -19.14
C SER A 48 25.34 4.84 -20.38
N MET A 49 25.36 3.51 -20.53
CA MET A 49 26.00 2.82 -21.64
C MET A 49 25.20 2.96 -22.95
N ASN A 50 23.86 2.91 -22.89
CA ASN A 50 23.01 2.92 -24.09
C ASN A 50 22.57 4.32 -24.53
N LEU A 51 22.42 5.27 -23.61
CA LEU A 51 21.87 6.60 -23.91
C LEU A 51 22.94 7.70 -23.93
N HIS A 52 24.21 7.38 -23.62
CA HIS A 52 25.33 8.33 -23.54
C HIS A 52 25.04 9.59 -22.69
N ILE A 53 24.06 9.54 -21.78
CA ILE A 53 23.57 10.70 -21.03
C ILE A 53 24.63 11.20 -20.03
N PHE A 54 25.49 10.29 -19.54
CA PHE A 54 26.48 10.58 -18.50
C PHE A 54 27.82 9.96 -18.91
N GLY A 55 28.77 10.80 -19.32
CA GLY A 55 30.03 10.41 -19.98
C GLY A 55 31.11 9.80 -19.08
N THR A 56 30.75 8.96 -18.11
CA THR A 56 31.73 8.31 -17.22
C THR A 56 31.58 6.80 -17.23
N ALA A 57 32.70 6.09 -17.39
CA ALA A 57 32.77 4.64 -17.19
C ALA A 57 32.43 4.33 -15.72
N THR A 58 31.22 3.87 -15.47
CA THR A 58 30.72 3.61 -14.12
C THR A 58 30.99 2.15 -13.75
N ASN A 59 31.50 1.93 -12.53
CA ASN A 59 31.69 0.58 -12.01
C ASN A 59 30.31 -0.03 -11.69
N SER A 60 29.78 -0.80 -12.63
CA SER A 60 28.44 -1.40 -12.55
C SER A 60 28.22 -2.24 -11.30
N LEU A 61 29.28 -2.87 -10.76
CA LEU A 61 29.21 -3.68 -9.54
C LEU A 61 28.95 -2.82 -8.30
N VAL A 62 29.64 -1.68 -8.16
CA VAL A 62 29.44 -0.76 -7.02
C VAL A 62 28.00 -0.24 -6.99
N PHE A 63 27.48 0.18 -8.14
CA PHE A 63 26.08 0.64 -8.25
C PHE A 63 25.09 -0.47 -7.93
N ALA A 64 25.32 -1.71 -8.39
CA ALA A 64 24.47 -2.85 -8.10
C ALA A 64 24.43 -3.17 -6.59
N VAL A 65 25.58 -3.16 -5.92
CA VAL A 65 25.66 -3.42 -4.47
C VAL A 65 24.94 -2.32 -3.67
N VAL A 66 25.18 -1.05 -4.00
CA VAL A 66 24.51 0.07 -3.34
C VAL A 66 23.00 0.04 -3.59
N ALA A 67 22.57 -0.24 -4.82
CA ALA A 67 21.17 -0.39 -5.18
C ALA A 67 20.48 -1.48 -4.35
N LEU A 68 21.11 -2.65 -4.22
CA LEU A 68 20.60 -3.76 -3.43
C LEU A 68 20.47 -3.39 -1.95
N LEU A 69 21.47 -2.74 -1.36
CA LEU A 69 21.43 -2.31 0.04
C LEU A 69 20.30 -1.32 0.30
N LEU A 70 20.12 -0.32 -0.58
CA LEU A 70 19.04 0.67 -0.45
C LEU A 70 17.66 0.02 -0.59
N SER A 71 17.49 -0.89 -1.55
CA SER A 71 16.23 -1.63 -1.71
C SER A 71 15.93 -2.51 -0.50
N VAL A 72 16.93 -3.21 0.06
CA VAL A 72 16.74 -4.04 1.27
C VAL A 72 16.34 -3.17 2.47
N LEU A 73 16.98 -2.02 2.66
CA LEU A 73 16.62 -1.08 3.73
C LEU A 73 15.22 -0.51 3.53
N GLY A 74 14.88 -0.11 2.31
CA GLY A 74 13.54 0.39 1.96
C GLY A 74 12.47 -0.66 2.24
N LEU A 75 12.68 -1.90 1.79
CA LEU A 75 11.78 -3.02 2.09
C LEU A 75 11.66 -3.27 3.60
N GLY A 76 12.77 -3.23 4.34
CA GLY A 76 12.76 -3.40 5.80
C GLY A 76 11.87 -2.38 6.52
N LEU A 77 11.96 -1.10 6.13
CA LEU A 77 11.10 -0.04 6.69
C LEU A 77 9.62 -0.22 6.32
N LEU A 78 9.33 -0.65 5.09
CA LEU A 78 7.98 -0.94 4.65
C LEU A 78 7.37 -2.12 5.43
N ILE A 79 8.17 -3.15 5.70
CA ILE A 79 7.78 -4.30 6.53
C ILE A 79 7.47 -3.85 7.95
N VAL A 80 8.29 -2.98 8.56
CA VAL A 80 8.01 -2.42 9.89
C VAL A 80 6.67 -1.67 9.92
N LEU A 81 6.38 -0.87 8.88
CA LEU A 81 5.10 -0.17 8.74
C LEU A 81 3.92 -1.16 8.62
N ASN A 82 4.08 -2.23 7.84
CA ASN A 82 3.07 -3.30 7.73
C ASN A 82 2.80 -3.98 9.08
N GLY A 83 3.84 -4.21 9.89
CA GLY A 83 3.66 -4.73 11.25
C GLY A 83 2.91 -3.76 12.17
N TYR A 84 3.13 -2.45 11.99
CA TYR A 84 2.37 -1.43 12.70
C TYR A 84 0.89 -1.43 12.27
N ILE A 85 0.61 -1.55 10.96
CA ILE A 85 -0.76 -1.69 10.44
C ILE A 85 -1.44 -2.93 11.03
N LEU A 86 -0.75 -4.08 11.11
CA LEU A 86 -1.29 -5.27 11.77
C LEU A 86 -1.66 -5.00 13.23
N LYS A 87 -0.78 -4.36 13.99
CA LYS A 87 -1.04 -3.99 15.40
C LYS A 87 -2.26 -3.07 15.51
N MET A 88 -2.43 -2.15 14.56
CA MET A 88 -3.61 -1.27 14.49
C MET A 88 -4.89 -2.04 14.21
N ILE A 89 -4.87 -3.01 13.29
CA ILE A 89 -6.03 -3.87 13.01
C ILE A 89 -6.42 -4.67 14.25
N LYS A 90 -5.44 -5.26 14.96
CA LYS A 90 -5.68 -6.00 16.21
C LYS A 90 -6.37 -5.13 17.27
N LEU A 91 -5.86 -3.93 17.53
CA LEU A 91 -6.52 -2.98 18.46
C LEU A 91 -7.90 -2.53 17.96
N SER A 92 -8.09 -2.47 16.63
CA SER A 92 -9.39 -2.12 16.05
C SER A 92 -10.42 -3.22 16.22
N LEU A 93 -10.01 -4.50 16.19
CA LEU A 93 -10.88 -5.64 16.52
C LEU A 93 -11.35 -5.58 17.98
N GLU A 94 -10.52 -5.08 18.88
CA GLU A 94 -10.84 -4.81 20.29
C GLU A 94 -11.64 -3.51 20.50
N LYS A 95 -12.07 -2.85 19.41
CA LYS A 95 -12.83 -1.58 19.41
C LYS A 95 -12.08 -0.41 20.06
N SER A 96 -10.76 -0.48 20.21
CA SER A 96 -9.95 0.65 20.71
C SER A 96 -10.11 1.88 19.82
N LEU A 97 -10.15 3.07 20.40
CA LEU A 97 -10.24 4.35 19.67
C LEU A 97 -8.86 4.98 19.41
N GLU A 98 -7.81 4.40 19.96
CA GLU A 98 -6.45 4.94 19.89
C GLU A 98 -5.58 4.20 18.88
N LEU A 99 -4.64 4.92 18.25
CA LEU A 99 -3.61 4.33 17.42
C LEU A 99 -2.53 3.64 18.29
N PRO A 100 -1.95 2.52 17.84
CA PRO A 100 -0.94 1.79 18.61
C PRO A 100 0.34 2.61 18.82
N GLU A 101 1.06 2.34 19.90
CA GLU A 101 2.38 2.94 20.09
C GLU A 101 3.44 2.36 19.15
N TRP A 102 4.31 3.25 18.65
CA TRP A 102 5.55 2.93 17.93
C TRP A 102 6.61 2.43 18.92
N ALA A 103 6.42 1.22 19.41
CA ALA A 103 7.30 0.54 20.35
C ALA A 103 7.57 -0.90 19.86
N ASN A 104 8.65 -1.50 20.38
CA ASN A 104 9.06 -2.87 20.05
C ASN A 104 9.23 -3.08 18.54
N TYR A 105 10.11 -2.28 17.90
CA TYR A 105 10.37 -2.35 16.46
C TYR A 105 10.72 -3.75 15.93
N TRP A 106 11.33 -4.58 16.78
CA TRP A 106 11.60 -5.98 16.44
C TRP A 106 10.32 -6.80 16.26
N ASP A 107 9.31 -6.61 17.11
CA ASP A 107 8.01 -7.25 16.95
C ASP A 107 7.26 -6.69 15.75
N LEU A 108 7.35 -5.37 15.51
CA LEU A 108 6.80 -4.77 14.29
C LEU A 108 7.44 -5.38 13.03
N LEU A 109 8.76 -5.56 13.02
CA LEU A 109 9.44 -6.20 11.90
C LEU A 109 8.97 -7.65 11.70
N LYS A 110 8.98 -8.48 12.75
CA LYS A 110 8.53 -9.88 12.68
C LYS A 110 7.10 -10.02 12.19
N ASN A 111 6.18 -9.30 12.81
CA ASN A 111 4.77 -9.31 12.45
C ASN A 111 4.56 -8.75 11.04
N GLY A 112 5.33 -7.73 10.69
CA GLY A 112 5.37 -7.16 9.35
C GLY A 112 5.81 -8.14 8.29
N VAL A 113 6.80 -9.01 8.56
CA VAL A 113 7.24 -10.04 7.61
C VAL A 113 6.09 -11.00 7.34
N VAL A 114 5.45 -11.52 8.38
CA VAL A 114 4.32 -12.45 8.25
C VAL A 114 3.16 -11.80 7.48
N PHE A 115 2.82 -10.55 7.83
CA PHE A 115 1.79 -9.77 7.15
C PHE A 115 2.10 -9.57 5.67
N THR A 116 3.32 -9.15 5.36
CA THR A 116 3.76 -8.87 3.98
C THR A 116 3.80 -10.14 3.15
N LEU A 117 4.28 -11.25 3.72
CA LEU A 117 4.29 -12.56 3.05
C LEU A 117 2.87 -13.07 2.78
N GLY A 118 1.94 -12.93 3.73
CA GLY A 118 0.55 -13.34 3.54
C GLY A 118 -0.11 -12.62 2.36
N ILE A 119 0.02 -11.28 2.32
CA ILE A 119 -0.47 -10.48 1.19
C ILE A 119 0.27 -10.82 -0.11
N ALA A 120 1.59 -11.00 -0.07
CA ALA A 120 2.39 -11.32 -1.25
C ALA A 120 1.99 -12.67 -1.87
N VAL A 121 1.73 -13.70 -1.05
CA VAL A 121 1.27 -15.01 -1.55
C VAL A 121 -0.08 -14.87 -2.25
N ILE A 122 -1.04 -14.14 -1.67
CA ILE A 122 -2.35 -13.89 -2.29
C ILE A 122 -2.18 -13.11 -3.60
N ALA A 123 -1.35 -12.06 -3.60
CA ALA A 123 -1.10 -11.24 -4.79
C ALA A 123 -0.45 -12.05 -5.92
N VAL A 124 0.57 -12.85 -5.60
CA VAL A 124 1.26 -13.72 -6.58
C VAL A 124 0.30 -14.77 -7.14
N PHE A 125 -0.48 -15.43 -6.29
CA PHE A 125 -1.49 -16.38 -6.75
C PHE A 125 -2.50 -15.71 -7.69
N GLY A 126 -2.93 -14.50 -7.34
CA GLY A 126 -3.82 -13.69 -8.15
C GLY A 126 -3.25 -13.34 -9.52
N THR A 127 -1.99 -12.90 -9.57
CA THR A 127 -1.29 -12.59 -10.83
C THR A 127 -1.06 -13.85 -11.67
N ILE A 128 -0.72 -14.99 -11.06
CA ILE A 128 -0.58 -16.26 -11.77
C ILE A 128 -1.91 -16.64 -12.42
N LEU A 129 -3.01 -16.59 -11.66
CA LEU A 129 -4.34 -16.90 -12.18
C LEU A 129 -4.71 -15.96 -13.34
N GLN A 130 -4.44 -14.66 -13.20
CA GLN A 130 -4.68 -13.67 -14.25
C GLN A 130 -3.91 -14.01 -15.53
N ASN A 131 -2.61 -14.31 -15.41
CA ASN A 131 -1.75 -14.63 -16.55
C ASN A 131 -2.18 -15.92 -17.26
N ILE A 132 -2.61 -16.94 -16.50
CA ILE A 132 -3.17 -18.18 -17.05
C ILE A 132 -4.39 -17.87 -17.93
N MET A 133 -5.31 -17.03 -17.44
CA MET A 133 -6.52 -16.71 -18.19
C MET A 133 -6.24 -15.89 -19.46
N THR A 134 -5.33 -14.93 -19.40
CA THR A 134 -4.92 -14.16 -20.58
C THR A 134 -4.22 -15.05 -21.60
N TYR A 135 -3.34 -15.95 -21.16
CA TYR A 135 -2.62 -16.88 -22.03
C TYR A 135 -3.56 -17.83 -22.79
N PHE A 136 -4.52 -18.45 -22.09
CA PHE A 136 -5.50 -19.33 -22.74
C PHE A 136 -6.54 -18.58 -23.57
N GLY A 137 -6.79 -17.30 -23.25
CA GLY A 137 -7.79 -16.47 -23.90
C GLY A 137 -7.33 -15.75 -25.17
N ASN A 138 -6.05 -15.83 -25.51
CA ASN A 138 -5.42 -15.21 -26.69
C ASN A 138 -5.84 -13.75 -26.91
N ASP A 139 -5.84 -12.96 -25.84
CA ASP A 139 -6.22 -11.53 -25.81
C ASP A 139 -7.64 -11.21 -26.31
N SER A 140 -8.55 -12.18 -26.28
CA SER A 140 -9.96 -11.91 -26.52
C SER A 140 -10.54 -10.91 -25.50
N ILE A 141 -11.54 -10.14 -25.91
CA ILE A 141 -12.28 -9.24 -25.00
C ILE A 141 -12.82 -10.02 -23.78
N ALA A 142 -13.25 -11.26 -24.00
CA ALA A 142 -13.74 -12.13 -22.94
C ALA A 142 -12.66 -12.43 -21.88
N SER A 143 -11.43 -12.74 -22.31
CA SER A 143 -10.31 -12.97 -21.37
C SER A 143 -9.87 -11.72 -20.64
N ILE A 144 -9.91 -10.55 -21.29
CA ILE A 144 -9.62 -9.27 -20.64
C ILE A 144 -10.64 -9.02 -19.53
N VAL A 145 -11.94 -9.12 -19.84
CA VAL A 145 -13.02 -8.95 -18.85
C VAL A 145 -12.88 -9.92 -17.69
N LEU A 146 -12.59 -11.19 -17.97
CA LEU A 146 -12.40 -12.21 -16.95
C LEU A 146 -11.18 -11.93 -16.05
N SER A 147 -10.08 -11.43 -16.63
CA SER A 147 -8.89 -11.00 -15.89
C SER A 147 -9.21 -9.83 -14.93
N MET A 148 -10.06 -8.89 -15.35
CA MET A 148 -10.50 -7.77 -14.52
C MET A 148 -11.39 -8.25 -13.36
N ILE A 149 -12.28 -9.22 -13.61
CA ILE A 149 -13.12 -9.82 -12.58
C ILE A 149 -12.26 -10.53 -11.53
N ILE A 150 -11.25 -11.28 -11.95
CA ILE A 150 -10.31 -11.94 -11.04
C ILE A 150 -9.59 -10.91 -10.16
N GLN A 151 -9.06 -9.85 -10.77
CA GLN A 151 -8.38 -8.77 -10.03
C GLN A 151 -9.32 -8.09 -9.03
N LEU A 152 -10.59 -7.87 -9.41
CA LEU A 152 -11.60 -7.33 -8.53
C LEU A 152 -11.85 -8.27 -7.32
N ILE A 153 -12.02 -9.57 -7.56
CA ILE A 153 -12.21 -10.56 -6.49
C ILE A 153 -11.00 -10.56 -5.54
N ILE A 154 -9.77 -10.53 -6.06
CA ILE A 154 -8.56 -10.48 -5.24
C ILE A 154 -8.52 -9.18 -4.41
N SER A 155 -8.87 -8.05 -5.01
CA SER A 155 -8.90 -6.76 -4.29
C SER A 155 -9.93 -6.72 -3.16
N LEU A 156 -11.07 -7.41 -3.34
CA LEU A 156 -12.09 -7.62 -2.32
C LEU A 156 -11.64 -8.61 -1.25
N TYR A 157 -10.85 -9.62 -1.61
CA TYR A 157 -10.38 -10.68 -0.73
C TYR A 157 -9.32 -10.19 0.26
N ILE A 158 -8.32 -9.44 -0.22
CA ILE A 158 -7.15 -9.05 0.57
C ILE A 158 -7.54 -8.37 1.90
N PRO A 159 -8.40 -7.33 1.93
CA PRO A 159 -8.72 -6.65 3.18
C PRO A 159 -9.34 -7.57 4.24
N LEU A 160 -10.31 -8.41 3.84
CA LEU A 160 -10.95 -9.36 4.75
C LEU A 160 -9.98 -10.44 5.22
N SER A 161 -9.10 -10.93 4.33
CA SER A 161 -8.08 -11.92 4.70
C SER A 161 -7.10 -11.40 5.74
N VAL A 162 -6.71 -10.12 5.60
CA VAL A 162 -5.81 -9.43 6.52
C VAL A 162 -6.46 -9.25 7.89
N VAL A 163 -7.73 -8.85 7.93
CA VAL A 163 -8.47 -8.71 9.18
C VAL A 163 -8.71 -10.08 9.83
N ASN A 164 -9.02 -11.11 9.04
CA ASN A 164 -9.17 -12.48 9.55
C ASN A 164 -7.87 -13.02 10.14
N PHE A 165 -6.74 -12.78 9.48
CA PHE A 165 -5.41 -13.08 10.01
C PHE A 165 -5.15 -12.37 11.35
N ALA A 166 -5.47 -11.08 11.43
CA ALA A 166 -5.32 -10.33 12.67
C ALA A 166 -6.20 -10.86 13.81
N HIS A 167 -7.38 -11.39 13.47
CA HIS A 167 -8.34 -11.96 14.43
C HIS A 167 -7.95 -13.34 14.94
N GLU A 168 -7.56 -14.24 14.05
CA GLU A 168 -7.26 -15.65 14.35
C GLU A 168 -5.80 -15.89 14.77
N ASP A 169 -4.93 -14.90 14.57
CA ASP A 169 -3.50 -14.90 14.91
C ASP A 169 -2.68 -16.09 14.35
N ASN A 170 -3.12 -16.65 13.22
CA ASN A 170 -2.44 -17.75 12.54
C ASN A 170 -2.29 -17.48 11.04
N PHE A 171 -1.16 -17.84 10.45
CA PHE A 171 -0.88 -17.57 9.03
C PHE A 171 -1.89 -18.23 8.07
N GLY A 172 -2.46 -19.37 8.46
CA GLY A 172 -3.47 -20.08 7.66
C GLY A 172 -4.75 -19.27 7.45
N ALA A 173 -5.07 -18.34 8.35
CA ALA A 173 -6.27 -17.52 8.30
C ALA A 173 -6.31 -16.52 7.11
N PHE A 174 -5.16 -16.21 6.50
CA PHE A 174 -5.12 -15.51 5.21
C PHE A 174 -5.82 -16.28 4.09
N PHE A 175 -5.83 -17.61 4.19
CA PHE A 175 -6.27 -18.54 3.15
C PHE A 175 -7.56 -19.26 3.52
N ASP A 176 -8.29 -18.79 4.53
CA ASP A 176 -9.62 -19.29 4.87
C ASP A 176 -10.67 -18.79 3.84
N ILE A 177 -10.53 -19.28 2.61
CA ILE A 177 -11.35 -18.93 1.46
C ILE A 177 -12.84 -19.08 1.79
N PRO A 178 -13.31 -20.21 2.36
CA PRO A 178 -14.74 -20.37 2.66
C PRO A 178 -15.27 -19.30 3.62
N LYS A 179 -14.52 -18.96 4.68
CA LYS A 179 -14.93 -17.93 5.64
C LYS A 179 -14.95 -16.55 4.98
N ILE A 180 -13.89 -16.19 4.25
CA ILE A 180 -13.75 -14.88 3.63
C ILE A 180 -14.81 -14.66 2.54
N PHE A 181 -15.05 -15.65 1.66
CA PHE A 181 -16.10 -15.55 0.65
C PHE A 181 -17.50 -15.42 1.26
N LYS A 182 -17.78 -16.10 2.38
CA LYS A 182 -19.05 -15.91 3.12
C LYS A 182 -19.20 -14.49 3.70
N MET A 183 -18.11 -13.78 3.92
CA MET A 183 -18.14 -12.38 4.38
C MET A 183 -18.25 -11.39 3.22
N MET A 184 -18.09 -11.81 1.96
CA MET A 184 -18.27 -10.94 0.80
C MET A 184 -19.75 -10.77 0.45
N SER A 185 -20.46 -9.92 1.19
CA SER A 185 -21.85 -9.55 0.89
C SER A 185 -21.96 -8.31 -0.02
N PHE A 186 -23.16 -8.03 -0.54
CA PHE A 186 -23.43 -6.75 -1.22
C PHE A 186 -23.17 -5.53 -0.32
N GLU A 187 -23.36 -5.67 0.98
CA GLU A 187 -23.01 -4.63 1.96
C GLU A 187 -21.49 -4.42 2.01
N TYR A 188 -20.69 -5.51 2.01
CA TYR A 188 -19.23 -5.42 1.92
C TYR A 188 -18.81 -4.69 0.65
N LEU A 189 -19.40 -5.06 -0.49
CA LEU A 189 -19.10 -4.44 -1.78
C LEU A 189 -19.40 -2.94 -1.76
N GLY A 190 -20.56 -2.53 -1.23
CA GLY A 190 -20.91 -1.12 -1.08
C GLY A 190 -19.95 -0.36 -0.18
N MET A 191 -19.58 -0.95 0.97
CA MET A 191 -18.57 -0.39 1.88
C MET A 191 -17.20 -0.27 1.21
N PHE A 192 -16.74 -1.31 0.52
CA PHE A 192 -15.47 -1.33 -0.19
C PHE A 192 -15.41 -0.24 -1.26
N ILE A 193 -16.48 -0.05 -2.04
CA ILE A 193 -16.57 1.01 -3.06
C ILE A 193 -16.47 2.39 -2.39
N VAL A 194 -17.23 2.64 -1.33
CA VAL A 194 -17.20 3.93 -0.62
C VAL A 194 -15.81 4.23 -0.04
N VAL A 195 -15.21 3.25 0.63
CA VAL A 195 -13.85 3.37 1.19
C VAL A 195 -12.83 3.62 0.07
N SER A 196 -12.95 2.92 -1.06
CA SER A 196 -12.05 3.10 -2.20
C SER A 196 -12.17 4.48 -2.83
N ILE A 197 -13.40 4.98 -3.04
CA ILE A 197 -13.64 6.33 -3.59
C ILE A 197 -13.03 7.39 -2.67
N ILE A 198 -13.29 7.33 -1.37
CA ILE A 198 -12.74 8.29 -0.40
C ILE A 198 -11.22 8.23 -0.38
N SER A 199 -10.65 7.02 -0.39
CA SER A 199 -9.20 6.81 -0.46
C SER A 199 -8.59 7.46 -1.71
N ILE A 200 -9.22 7.30 -2.87
CA ILE A 200 -8.79 7.93 -4.13
C ILE A 200 -8.87 9.45 -4.04
N LEU A 201 -9.98 9.99 -3.52
CA LEU A 201 -10.17 11.45 -3.37
C LEU A 201 -9.13 12.08 -2.44
N LEU A 202 -8.76 11.39 -1.36
CA LEU A 202 -7.70 11.85 -0.45
C LEU A 202 -6.32 11.82 -1.12
N MET A 203 -6.04 10.84 -1.97
CA MET A 203 -4.74 10.64 -2.61
C MET A 203 -4.53 11.51 -3.85
N ILE A 204 -5.59 11.96 -4.54
CA ILE A 204 -5.46 12.62 -5.85
C ILE A 204 -4.66 13.92 -5.77
N ILE A 205 -4.91 14.76 -4.76
CA ILE A 205 -4.24 16.05 -4.62
C ILE A 205 -2.75 15.87 -4.34
N PRO A 206 -2.31 15.11 -3.31
CA PRO A 206 -0.89 14.85 -3.10
C PRO A 206 -0.21 14.20 -4.31
N MET A 207 -0.89 13.28 -5.00
CA MET A 207 -0.34 12.63 -6.19
C MET A 207 -0.09 13.63 -7.32
N ILE A 208 -1.02 14.54 -7.61
CA ILE A 208 -0.84 15.60 -8.61
C ILE A 208 0.34 16.51 -8.21
N LEU A 209 0.43 16.87 -6.93
CA LEU A 209 1.51 17.72 -6.40
C LEU A 209 2.89 17.06 -6.52
N VAL A 210 2.99 15.74 -6.55
CA VAL A 210 4.25 15.01 -6.81
C VAL A 210 4.52 14.90 -8.31
N ILE A 211 3.51 14.50 -9.09
CA ILE A 211 3.68 14.23 -10.52
C ILE A 211 3.99 15.51 -11.31
N PHE A 212 3.30 16.61 -11.04
CA PHE A 212 3.43 17.83 -11.84
C PHE A 212 4.85 18.43 -11.79
N PRO A 213 5.49 18.61 -10.62
CA PRO A 213 6.89 19.03 -10.55
C PRO A 213 7.86 18.04 -11.20
N LEU A 214 7.60 16.73 -11.12
CA LEU A 214 8.43 15.72 -11.79
C LEU A 214 8.33 15.82 -13.31
N ILE A 215 7.12 15.98 -13.86
CA ILE A 215 6.91 16.22 -15.30
C ILE A 215 7.63 17.50 -15.72
N GLY A 216 7.50 18.58 -14.94
CA GLY A 216 8.22 19.84 -15.19
C GLY A 216 9.74 19.63 -15.19
N PHE A 217 10.26 18.91 -14.20
CA PHE A 217 11.68 18.58 -14.08
C PHE A 217 12.18 17.80 -15.30
N PHE A 218 11.54 16.67 -15.63
CA PHE A 218 11.95 15.85 -16.78
C PHE A 218 11.75 16.55 -18.13
N GLY A 219 10.63 17.27 -18.29
CA GLY A 219 10.34 18.05 -19.49
C GLY A 219 11.39 19.13 -19.74
N MET A 220 11.68 19.97 -18.74
CA MET A 220 12.71 21.02 -18.87
C MET A 220 14.08 20.42 -19.22
N ASN A 221 14.45 19.30 -18.59
CA ASN A 221 15.72 18.62 -18.84
C ASN A 221 15.83 18.08 -20.28
N MET A 222 14.73 17.61 -20.86
CA MET A 222 14.71 17.11 -22.24
C MET A 222 14.93 18.24 -23.27
N TYR A 223 14.38 19.45 -23.03
CA TYR A 223 14.42 20.55 -24.00
C TYR A 223 15.63 21.47 -23.88
N THR A 224 16.18 21.64 -22.68
CA THR A 224 17.18 22.71 -22.43
C THR A 224 18.60 22.21 -22.19
N GLY A 225 18.79 20.89 -22.20
CA GLY A 225 20.07 20.24 -21.97
C GLY A 225 20.57 20.39 -20.53
N PRO A 226 21.74 19.81 -20.21
CA PRO A 226 22.23 19.71 -18.83
C PRO A 226 22.67 21.02 -18.17
N LYS A 227 22.57 22.18 -18.86
CA LYS A 227 22.94 23.49 -18.29
C LYS A 227 21.84 24.10 -17.42
N MET A 228 20.56 23.86 -17.74
CA MET A 228 19.42 24.31 -16.91
C MET A 228 19.23 23.46 -15.64
N LEU A 229 19.85 22.27 -15.59
CA LEU A 229 19.91 21.39 -14.41
C LEU A 229 20.41 22.13 -13.16
N PHE A 230 21.25 23.16 -13.30
CA PHE A 230 21.84 23.84 -12.16
C PHE A 230 21.04 25.05 -11.65
N ILE A 231 20.08 25.58 -12.43
CA ILE A 231 19.43 26.87 -12.11
C ILE A 231 17.97 26.69 -11.69
N ALA A 232 17.14 26.00 -12.49
CA ALA A 232 15.70 25.85 -12.21
C ALA A 232 15.34 24.50 -11.55
N SER A 233 16.17 23.48 -11.78
CA SER A 233 15.91 22.11 -11.31
C SER A 233 15.93 21.93 -9.78
N PRO A 234 16.77 22.64 -8.99
CA PRO A 234 16.79 22.46 -7.54
C PRO A 234 15.48 22.85 -6.86
N LEU A 235 14.83 23.93 -7.31
CA LEU A 235 13.55 24.38 -6.75
C LEU A 235 12.44 23.36 -7.03
N LEU A 236 12.33 22.85 -8.27
CA LEU A 236 11.36 21.82 -8.63
C LEU A 236 11.58 20.53 -7.83
N LEU A 237 12.84 20.18 -7.57
CA LEU A 237 13.19 19.01 -6.77
C LEU A 237 12.81 19.20 -5.29
N VAL A 238 13.04 20.38 -4.71
CA VAL A 238 12.60 20.72 -3.35
C VAL A 238 11.07 20.65 -3.25
N VAL A 239 10.35 21.20 -4.23
CA VAL A 239 8.88 21.14 -4.27
C VAL A 239 8.40 19.69 -4.40
N ALA A 240 9.03 18.88 -5.26
CA ALA A 240 8.72 17.46 -5.41
C ALA A 240 8.96 16.67 -4.12
N LEU A 241 10.06 16.93 -3.41
CA LEU A 241 10.38 16.31 -2.12
C LEU A 241 9.35 16.68 -1.05
N PHE A 242 8.97 17.96 -0.97
CA PHE A 242 7.93 18.40 -0.04
C PHE A 242 6.58 17.73 -0.35
N ALA A 243 6.17 17.72 -1.62
CA ALA A 243 4.95 17.05 -2.05
C ALA A 243 4.99 15.54 -1.77
N PHE A 244 6.16 14.91 -1.90
CA PHE A 244 6.34 13.49 -1.62
C PHE A 244 6.21 13.17 -0.12
N ILE A 245 6.68 14.07 0.77
CA ILE A 245 6.46 13.93 2.22
C ILE A 245 4.95 14.00 2.52
N VAL A 246 4.24 14.97 1.94
CA VAL A 246 2.78 15.09 2.11
C VAL A 246 2.06 13.85 1.58
N PHE A 247 2.42 13.38 0.39
CA PHE A 247 1.90 12.14 -0.19
C PHE A 247 2.10 10.95 0.74
N SER A 248 3.28 10.83 1.35
CA SER A 248 3.62 9.72 2.25
C SER A 248 2.78 9.72 3.51
N ILE A 249 2.55 10.89 4.11
CA ILE A 249 1.68 11.04 5.28
C ILE A 249 0.23 10.68 4.92
N VAL A 250 -0.27 11.17 3.77
CA VAL A 250 -1.64 10.88 3.33
C VAL A 250 -1.83 9.41 2.97
N ALA A 251 -0.83 8.75 2.37
CA ALA A 251 -0.87 7.32 2.07
C ALA A 251 -1.05 6.46 3.33
N VAL A 252 -0.33 6.80 4.40
CA VAL A 252 -0.45 6.13 5.70
C VAL A 252 -1.79 6.43 6.35
N TYR A 253 -2.25 7.68 6.29
CA TYR A 253 -3.57 8.07 6.78
C TYR A 253 -4.69 7.27 6.10
N VAL A 254 -4.65 7.16 4.78
CA VAL A 254 -5.58 6.35 3.99
C VAL A 254 -5.52 4.90 4.41
N SER A 255 -4.32 4.34 4.63
CA SER A 255 -4.18 2.97 5.12
C SER A 255 -4.85 2.77 6.48
N PHE A 256 -4.67 3.69 7.43
CA PHE A 256 -5.33 3.62 8.75
C PHE A 256 -6.85 3.72 8.64
N TYR A 257 -7.32 4.66 7.82
CA TYR A 257 -8.73 4.84 7.50
C TYR A 257 -9.35 3.56 6.93
N SER A 258 -8.78 3.01 5.85
CA SER A 258 -9.34 1.87 5.13
C SER A 258 -9.38 0.63 6.02
N TYR A 259 -8.27 0.28 6.68
CA TYR A 259 -8.22 -0.91 7.54
C TYR A 259 -9.12 -0.77 8.78
N ARG A 260 -9.33 0.45 9.30
CA ARG A 260 -10.34 0.65 10.35
C ARG A 260 -11.75 0.39 9.85
N ALA A 261 -12.10 0.87 8.65
CA ALA A 261 -13.41 0.61 8.05
C ALA A 261 -13.63 -0.90 7.78
N TYR A 262 -12.62 -1.59 7.23
CA TYR A 262 -12.68 -3.04 6.99
C TYR A 262 -12.81 -3.82 8.30
N THR A 263 -12.13 -3.39 9.35
CA THR A 263 -12.25 -4.02 10.68
C THR A 263 -13.64 -3.83 11.28
N ASN A 264 -14.22 -2.62 11.17
CA ASN A 264 -15.58 -2.35 11.64
C ASN A 264 -16.60 -3.26 10.95
N TYR A 265 -16.46 -3.48 9.63
CA TYR A 265 -17.32 -4.40 8.88
C TYR A 265 -17.14 -5.85 9.32
N PHE A 266 -15.88 -6.28 9.51
CA PHE A 266 -15.59 -7.64 9.95
C PHE A 266 -16.20 -7.94 11.33
N VAL A 267 -16.11 -6.99 12.26
CA VAL A 267 -16.70 -7.10 13.60
C VAL A 267 -18.23 -7.14 13.54
N SER A 268 -18.88 -6.30 12.73
CA SER A 268 -20.35 -6.30 12.64
C SER A 268 -20.87 -7.64 12.11
N LYS A 269 -20.24 -8.20 11.07
CA LYS A 269 -20.65 -9.50 10.51
C LYS A 269 -20.38 -10.70 11.40
N ASN A 270 -19.33 -10.67 12.22
CA ASN A 270 -19.08 -11.76 13.16
C ASN A 270 -20.04 -11.71 14.36
N LEU A 271 -20.46 -10.52 14.80
CA LEU A 271 -21.44 -10.38 15.88
C LEU A 271 -22.84 -10.88 15.46
N GLU A 272 -23.27 -10.54 14.24
CA GLU A 272 -24.55 -11.04 13.69
C GLU A 272 -24.63 -12.58 13.67
N LYS A 273 -23.52 -13.25 13.33
CA LYS A 273 -23.45 -14.74 13.33
C LYS A 273 -23.52 -15.35 14.73
N ILE A 274 -23.05 -14.65 15.76
CA ILE A 274 -23.14 -15.10 17.16
C ILE A 274 -24.58 -14.94 17.67
N GLU A 275 -25.27 -13.87 17.26
CA GLU A 275 -26.67 -13.64 17.63
C GLU A 275 -27.63 -14.61 16.92
N GLU A 276 -27.41 -14.93 15.64
CA GLU A 276 -28.19 -15.95 14.92
C GLU A 276 -28.07 -17.34 15.58
N PHE A 277 -26.88 -17.73 16.03
CA PHE A 277 -26.65 -19.01 16.70
C PHE A 277 -27.36 -19.12 18.07
N ASN A 278 -27.50 -18.00 18.79
CA ASN A 278 -28.20 -17.96 20.08
C ASN A 278 -29.73 -17.94 19.94
N HIS A 279 -30.26 -17.64 18.75
CA HIS A 279 -31.70 -17.69 18.46
C HIS A 279 -32.17 -19.04 17.91
N GLU A 280 -31.25 -19.93 17.51
CA GLU A 280 -31.55 -21.30 17.06
C GLU A 280 -31.45 -22.37 18.17
N LEU A 281 -31.14 -21.96 19.41
CA LEU A 281 -31.11 -22.79 20.63
C LEU A 281 -32.33 -22.52 21.54
#